data_AF-A0A392QLF5-F1
#
_entry.id   AF-A0A392QLF5-F1
#
_cell.length_a   1.000
_cell.length_b   1.000
_cell.length_c   1.000
_cell.angle_alpha   90.00
_cell.angle_beta   90.00
_cell.angle_gamma   90.00
#
_symmetry.space_group_name_H-M   'P 1'
#
loop_
_entity.id
_entity.type
_entity.pdbx_description
1 polymer ?
#
loop_
_entity_poly.entity_id
_entity_poly.type
_entity_poly.pdbx_seq_one_letter_code
_entity_poly.pdbx_strand_id
1 'polypeptide(L)' 'MKIKLLNGMKDLLDNGMKIQAIQAWGWFIRMLGSHALKNKHLVNDMLKIPERTFTDPDPQIQIATQ' A
#
# COMPACT_ATOMS: atom_id res chain seq x y z
N MET A 1 11.62 10.70 -2.18
CA MET A 1 11.11 9.96 -0.99
C MET A 1 9.84 9.16 -1.30
N LYS A 2 8.77 9.80 -1.81
CA LYS A 2 7.49 9.14 -2.13
C LYS A 2 7.60 7.90 -3.05
N ILE A 3 8.32 8.03 -4.16
CA ILE A 3 8.54 6.93 -5.13
C ILE A 3 9.39 5.80 -4.51
N LYS A 4 10.41 6.14 -3.72
CA LYS A 4 11.24 5.14 -3.02
C LYS A 4 10.41 4.29 -2.05
N LEU A 5 9.49 4.92 -1.31
CA LEU A 5 8.62 4.19 -0.41
C LEU A 5 7.63 3.30 -1.18
N LEU A 6 7.04 3.80 -2.26
CA LEU A 6 6.17 3.01 -3.12
C LEU A 6 6.89 1.77 -3.68
N ASN A 7 8.11 1.94 -4.19
CA ASN A 7 8.90 0.82 -4.67
C ASN A 7 9.23 -0.17 -3.56
N GLY A 8 9.61 0.30 -2.36
CA GLY A 8 9.82 -0.58 -1.21
C GLY A 8 8.58 -1.37 -0.81
N MET A 9 7.37 -0.78 -0.88
CA MET A 9 6.12 -1.51 -0.63
C MET A 9 5.82 -2.56 -1.71
N LYS A 10 6.18 -2.30 -2.97
CA LYS A 10 6.07 -3.30 -4.04
C LYS A 10 7.04 -4.47 -3.80
N ASP A 11 8.28 -4.17 -3.42
CA ASP A 11 9.28 -5.18 -3.08
C ASP A 11 8.81 -6.04 -1.89
N LEU A 12 8.16 -5.44 -0.88
CA LEU A 12 7.58 -6.18 0.25
C LEU A 12 6.48 -7.15 -0.23
N LEU A 13 5.60 -6.72 -1.13
CA LEU A 13 4.56 -7.60 -1.68
C LEU A 13 5.16 -8.76 -2.47
N ASP A 14 6.16 -8.48 -3.30
CA ASP A 14 6.82 -9.49 -4.14
C ASP A 14 7.57 -10.53 -3.28
N ASN A 15 8.01 -10.14 -2.08
CA ASN A 15 8.60 -11.03 -1.07
C ASN A 15 7.56 -11.69 -0.13
N GLY A 16 6.26 -11.53 -0.39
CA GLY A 16 5.18 -12.11 0.43
C GLY A 16 4.92 -11.42 1.76
N MET A 17 5.59 -10.29 2.04
CA MET A 17 5.43 -9.48 3.26
C MET A 17 4.20 -8.56 3.17
N LYS A 18 3.04 -9.16 2.93
CA LYS A 18 1.78 -8.47 2.59
C LYS A 18 1.25 -7.61 3.74
N ILE A 19 1.37 -8.08 4.98
CA ILE A 19 0.94 -7.35 6.18
C ILE A 19 1.76 -6.06 6.36
N GLN A 20 3.07 -6.15 6.18
CA GLN A 20 3.98 -5.01 6.31
C GLN A 20 3.74 -4.00 5.19
N ALA A 21 3.49 -4.48 3.97
CA ALA A 21 3.16 -3.64 2.82
C ALA A 21 1.84 -2.86 3.05
N ILE A 22 0.79 -3.51 3.57
CA ILE A 22 -0.50 -2.84 3.80
C ILE A 22 -0.44 -1.83 4.96
N GLN A 23 0.28 -2.16 6.04
CA GLN A 23 0.50 -1.23 7.14
C GLN A 23 1.28 0.02 6.68
N ALA A 24 2.37 -0.17 5.93
CA ALA A 24 3.14 0.94 5.37
C ALA A 24 2.30 1.81 4.42
N TRP A 25 1.44 1.19 3.62
CA TRP A 25 0.49 1.89 2.76
C TRP A 25 -0.48 2.76 3.58
N GLY A 26 -1.07 2.21 4.65
CA GLY A 26 -2.00 2.94 5.52
C GLY A 26 -1.36 4.18 6.15
N TRP A 27 -0.14 4.06 6.66
CA TRP A 27 0.62 5.20 7.20
C TRP A 27 0.92 6.25 6.13
N PHE A 28 1.27 5.81 4.92
CA PHE A 28 1.63 6.75 3.86
C PHE A 28 0.44 7.52 3.30
N ILE A 29 -0.72 6.89 3.14
CA ILE A 29 -1.96 7.59 2.76
C ILE A 29 -2.33 8.63 3.83
N ARG A 30 -2.20 8.27 5.11
CA ARG A 30 -2.46 9.19 6.22
C ARG A 30 -1.49 10.38 6.23
N MET A 31 -0.21 10.16 5.91
CA MET A 31 0.78 11.24 5.76
C MET A 31 0.57 12.10 4.52
N LEU A 32 0.11 11.52 3.40
CA LEU A 32 -0.14 12.27 2.17
C LEU A 32 -1.26 13.30 2.34
N GLY A 33 -2.32 12.95 3.07
CA GLY A 33 -3.46 13.83 3.32
C GLY A 33 -4.00 14.46 2.04
N SER A 34 -4.29 15.77 2.08
CA SER A 34 -4.82 16.51 0.92
C SER A 34 -3.84 16.62 -0.26
N HIS A 35 -2.54 16.37 -0.06
CA HIS A 35 -1.55 16.37 -1.13
C HIS A 35 -1.65 15.14 -2.05
N ALA A 36 -2.36 14.09 -1.63
CA ALA A 36 -2.67 12.94 -2.49
C ALA A 36 -3.40 13.37 -3.76
N LEU A 37 -4.35 14.32 -3.64
CA LEU A 37 -5.18 14.79 -4.74
C LEU A 37 -4.39 15.51 -5.84
N LYS A 38 -3.22 16.06 -5.49
CA LYS A 38 -2.33 16.76 -6.43
C LYS A 38 -1.46 15.82 -7.25
N ASN A 39 -1.36 14.54 -6.88
CA ASN A 39 -0.48 13.58 -7.53
C ASN A 39 -1.20 12.25 -7.81
N LYS A 40 -2.22 12.35 -8.68
CA LYS A 40 -3.15 11.25 -9.01
C LYS A 40 -2.44 9.99 -9.51
N HIS A 41 -1.40 10.12 -10.33
CA HIS A 41 -0.64 8.97 -10.82
C HIS A 41 0.02 8.19 -9.69
N LEU A 42 0.65 8.89 -8.75
CA LEU A 42 1.23 8.25 -7.57
C LEU A 42 0.15 7.52 -6.76
N VAL A 43 -1.00 8.17 -6.51
CA VAL A 43 -2.12 7.56 -5.76
C VAL A 43 -2.65 6.32 -6.45
N ASN A 44 -2.83 6.36 -7.78
CA ASN A 44 -3.30 5.21 -8.54
C ASN A 44 -2.34 4.03 -8.42
N ASP A 45 -1.04 4.27 -8.52
CA ASP A 45 -0.04 3.22 -8.31
C ASP A 45 -0.05 2.69 -6.87
N MET A 46 -0.36 3.55 -5.89
CA MET A 46 -0.49 3.12 -4.50
C MET A 46 -1.71 2.23 -4.26
N LEU A 47 -2.83 2.48 -4.96
CA LEU A 47 -4.03 1.66 -4.82
C LEU A 47 -3.82 0.22 -5.32
N LYS A 48 -2.77 -0.04 -6.10
CA LYS A 48 -2.38 -1.40 -6.49
C LYS A 48 -1.85 -2.25 -5.34
N ILE A 49 -1.40 -1.63 -4.24
CA ILE A 49 -0.98 -2.34 -3.03
C ILE A 49 -2.18 -3.03 -2.36
N PRO A 50 -3.22 -2.31 -1.90
CA PRO A 50 -4.39 -2.94 -1.30
C PRO A 50 -5.16 -3.83 -2.29
N GLU A 51 -5.22 -3.48 -3.58
CA GLU A 51 -5.88 -4.32 -4.61
C GLU A 51 -5.31 -5.75 -4.64
N ARG A 52 -4.01 -5.92 -4.41
CA ARG A 52 -3.34 -7.22 -4.37
C ARG A 52 -3.47 -7.95 -3.04
N THR A 53 -3.76 -7.25 -1.94
CA THR A 53 -3.91 -7.86 -0.61
C THR A 53 -5.37 -8.14 -0.25
N PHE A 54 -6.34 -7.42 -0.82
CA PHE A 54 -7.76 -7.62 -0.57
C PHE A 54 -8.33 -8.92 -1.13
N THR A 55 -7.76 -9.42 -2.23
CA THR A 55 -8.15 -10.72 -2.83
C THR A 55 -7.43 -11.90 -2.17
N ASP A 56 -6.61 -11.64 -1.15
CA ASP A 56 -5.84 -12.68 -0.48
C ASP A 56 -6.76 -13.57 0.38
N PRO A 57 -6.67 -14.91 0.23
CA PRO A 57 -7.46 -15.83 1.03
C PRO A 57 -7.02 -15.91 2.49
N ASP A 58 -5.85 -15.37 2.86
CA ASP A 58 -5.37 -15.37 4.24
C ASP A 58 -6.21 -14.40 5.13
N PRO A 59 -6.91 -14.92 6.15
CA PRO A 59 -7.70 -14.11 7.07
C PRO A 59 -6.89 -13.03 7.80
N GLN A 60 -5.60 -13.28 8.09
CA GLN A 60 -4.75 -12.28 8.75
C GLN A 60 -4.48 -11.08 7.85
N ILE A 61 -4.36 -11.32 6.55
CA ILE A 61 -4.17 -10.26 5.55
C ILE A 61 -5.47 -9.46 5.40
N GLN A 62 -6.63 -10.12 5.41
CA GLN A 62 -7.93 -9.43 5.39
C GLN A 62 -8.13 -8.53 6.61
N ILE A 63 -7.79 -9.00 7.82
CA ILE A 63 -7.86 -8.20 9.05
C ILE A 63 -6.91 -7.01 8.98
N ALA A 64 -5.67 -7.20 8.51
CA ALA A 64 -4.69 -6.12 8.39
C ALA A 64 -5.06 -5.06 7.34
N THR A 65 -6.04 -5.36 6.48
CA THR A 65 -6.53 -4.43 5.44
C THR A 65 -7.77 -3.63 5.90
N GLN A 66 -8.34 -3.92 7.08
CA GLN A 66 -9.38 -3.08 7.72
C GLN A 66 -8.79 -1.79 8.32
#